data_AF-A0A8T7MG03-F1
#
_entry.id   AF-A0A8T7MG03-F1
#
_cell.length_a   1.000
_cell.length_b   1.000
_cell.length_c   1.000
_cell.angle_alpha   90.00
_cell.angle_beta   90.00
_cell.angle_gamma   90.00
#
_symmetry.space_group_name_H-M   'P 1'
#
loop_
_entity.id
_entity.type
_entity.pdbx_description
1 polymer ?
#
loop_
_entity_poly.entity_id
_entity_poly.type
_entity_poly.pdbx_seq_one_letter_code
_entity_poly.pdbx_strand_id
1 'polypeptide(L)'
;MDRLTRLMGKTSLSYLLVGFILGAFLMISEGMGANWGYAWRNAHAHLLFVGWFVQFALGIAYWLLPRRKTPERPLGYKELPAFIAWGMINTGILMRVVIEPLYLLGTFKGTWVAVALGISGLLQVGAALTWVSQLWGRFFLRYTASTRPAPKTPES
;
A
#
# COMPACT_ATOMS: atom_id res chain seq x y z
N MET A 1 15.36 5.69 -8.27
CA MET A 1 13.94 5.45 -7.90
C MET A 1 13.33 6.75 -7.43
N ASP A 2 12.07 7.04 -7.78
CA ASP A 2 11.38 8.25 -7.34
C ASP A 2 10.97 8.20 -5.85
N ARG A 3 10.68 9.37 -5.26
CA ARG A 3 10.45 9.54 -3.82
C ARG A 3 9.27 8.70 -3.31
N LEU A 4 8.19 8.61 -4.09
CA LEU A 4 7.01 7.84 -3.74
C LEU A 4 7.34 6.34 -3.64
N THR A 5 7.95 5.76 -4.67
CA THR A 5 8.38 4.34 -4.64
C THR A 5 9.23 4.04 -3.40
N ARG A 6 10.19 4.91 -3.06
CA ARG A 6 11.02 4.73 -1.87
C ARG A 6 10.21 4.75 -0.59
N LEU A 7 9.25 5.65 -0.45
CA LEU A 7 8.39 5.73 0.73
C LEU A 7 7.47 4.52 0.83
N MET A 8 6.83 4.11 -0.25
CA MET A 8 5.99 2.90 -0.31
C MET A 8 6.79 1.65 0.04
N GLY A 9 8.02 1.53 -0.46
CA GLY A 9 8.94 0.44 -0.12
C GLY A 9 9.32 0.44 1.37
N LYS A 10 9.72 1.59 1.92
CA LYS A 10 10.06 1.69 3.35
C LYS A 10 8.88 1.36 4.26
N THR A 11 7.71 1.95 3.99
CA THR A 11 6.50 1.75 4.80
C THR A 11 5.98 0.31 4.72
N SER A 12 5.98 -0.30 3.54
CA SER A 12 5.60 -1.71 3.39
C SER A 12 6.54 -2.64 4.16
N LEU A 13 7.86 -2.44 4.08
CA LEU A 13 8.82 -3.22 4.87
C LEU A 13 8.63 -3.02 6.38
N SER A 14 8.25 -1.82 6.83
CA SER A 14 7.90 -1.60 8.24
C SER A 14 6.66 -2.40 8.63
N TYR A 15 5.60 -2.40 7.80
CA TYR A 15 4.42 -3.21 8.06
C TYR A 15 4.69 -4.71 8.02
N LEU A 16 5.61 -5.18 7.17
CA LEU A 16 6.08 -6.55 7.16
C LEU A 16 6.68 -6.93 8.50
N LEU A 17 7.64 -6.14 8.98
CA LEU A 17 8.33 -6.39 10.23
C LEU A 17 7.34 -6.41 11.41
N VAL A 18 6.48 -5.40 11.52
CA VAL A 18 5.47 -5.32 12.58
C VAL A 18 4.47 -6.48 12.48
N GLY A 19 4.04 -6.83 11.27
CA GLY A 19 3.16 -7.96 11.01
C GLY A 19 3.76 -9.29 11.46
N PHE A 20 5.02 -9.57 11.12
CA PHE A 20 5.71 -10.79 11.58
C PHE A 20 5.89 -10.84 13.09
N ILE A 21 6.27 -9.73 13.72
CA ILE A 21 6.37 -9.63 15.18
C ILE A 21 5.01 -9.94 15.82
N LEU A 22 3.93 -9.33 15.32
CA LEU A 22 2.58 -9.59 15.81
C LEU A 22 2.17 -11.05 15.58
N GLY A 23 2.49 -11.64 14.43
CA GLY A 23 2.24 -13.06 14.13
C GLY A 23 2.92 -14.00 15.13
N ALA A 24 4.17 -13.72 15.50
CA ALA A 24 4.87 -14.49 16.53
C ALA A 24 4.18 -14.39 17.90
N PHE A 25 3.77 -13.18 18.30
CA PHE A 25 2.99 -12.97 19.53
C PHE A 25 1.64 -13.70 19.52
N LEU A 26 0.96 -13.75 18.37
CA LEU A 26 -0.28 -14.50 18.21
C LEU A 26 -0.08 -16.01 18.39
N MET A 27 0.99 -16.58 17.84
CA MET A 27 1.33 -18.00 18.02
C MET A 27 1.67 -18.33 19.47
N ILE A 28 2.42 -17.45 20.16
CA ILE A 28 2.71 -17.60 21.59
C ILE A 28 1.42 -17.56 22.41
N SER A 29 0.53 -16.60 22.11
CA SER A 29 -0.79 -16.47 22.76
C SER A 29 -1.60 -17.76 22.64
N GLU A 30 -1.65 -18.33 21.44
CA GLU A 30 -2.35 -19.59 21.18
C GLU A 30 -1.72 -20.78 21.91
N GLY A 31 -0.39 -20.90 21.88
CA GLY A 31 0.33 -21.96 22.61
C GLY A 31 0.20 -21.88 24.13
N MET A 32 0.00 -20.68 24.68
CA MET A 32 -0.25 -20.46 26.11
C MET A 32 -1.73 -20.58 26.51
N GLY A 33 -2.64 -20.79 25.56
CA GLY A 33 -4.09 -20.77 25.82
C GLY A 33 -4.64 -19.39 26.21
N ALA A 34 -3.94 -18.31 25.83
CA ALA A 34 -4.34 -16.96 26.18
C ALA A 34 -5.42 -16.44 25.21
N ASN A 35 -6.49 -15.86 25.78
CA ASN A 35 -7.67 -15.45 25.01
C ASN A 35 -7.57 -14.04 24.38
N TRP A 36 -6.42 -13.38 24.30
CA TRP A 36 -6.35 -12.02 23.72
C TRP A 36 -5.97 -12.00 22.23
N GLY A 37 -5.39 -13.09 21.70
CA GLY A 37 -4.91 -13.15 20.32
C GLY A 37 -6.00 -12.99 19.26
N TYR A 38 -7.26 -13.37 19.54
CA TYR A 38 -8.36 -13.25 18.57
C TYR A 38 -8.58 -11.81 18.11
N ALA A 39 -8.40 -10.83 19.00
CA ALA A 39 -8.66 -9.42 18.73
C ALA A 39 -7.71 -8.82 17.70
N TRP A 40 -6.53 -9.42 17.52
CA TRP A 40 -5.47 -8.92 16.66
C TRP A 40 -5.38 -9.64 15.30
N ARG A 41 -6.17 -10.70 15.08
CA ARG A 41 -6.11 -11.51 13.84
C ARG A 41 -6.37 -10.67 12.58
N ASN A 42 -7.39 -9.82 12.60
CA ASN A 42 -7.72 -8.96 11.47
C ASN A 42 -6.68 -7.84 11.26
N ALA A 43 -6.15 -7.27 12.35
CA ALA A 43 -5.07 -6.29 12.30
C ALA A 43 -3.79 -6.90 11.68
N HIS A 44 -3.42 -8.10 12.11
CA HIS A 44 -2.31 -8.87 11.54
C HIS A 44 -2.49 -9.12 10.03
N ALA A 45 -3.68 -9.56 9.62
CA ALA A 45 -3.98 -9.78 8.21
C ALA A 45 -3.87 -8.50 7.37
N HIS A 46 -4.37 -7.36 7.87
CA HIS A 46 -4.27 -6.09 7.16
C HIS A 46 -2.84 -5.54 7.10
N LEU A 47 -2.04 -5.73 8.17
CA LEU A 47 -0.63 -5.36 8.17
C LEU A 47 0.15 -6.13 7.09
N LEU A 48 -0.01 -7.45 7.03
CA LEU A 48 0.74 -8.26 6.06
C LEU A 48 0.20 -8.17 4.63
N PHE A 49 -1.12 -8.18 4.45
CA PHE A 49 -1.68 -8.16 3.11
C PHE A 49 -1.71 -6.75 2.52
N VAL A 50 -2.38 -5.81 3.18
CA VAL A 50 -2.59 -4.45 2.62
C VAL A 50 -1.35 -3.59 2.84
N GLY A 51 -0.82 -3.56 4.06
CA GLY A 51 0.31 -2.73 4.44
C GLY A 51 1.63 -3.19 3.83
N TRP A 52 1.95 -4.48 3.90
CA TRP A 52 3.14 -5.03 3.27
C TRP A 52 2.90 -5.32 1.80
N PHE A 53 2.13 -6.35 1.47
CA PHE A 53 2.18 -6.96 0.14
C PHE A 53 1.63 -6.04 -0.95
N VAL A 54 0.42 -5.52 -0.77
CA VAL A 54 -0.22 -4.63 -1.77
C VAL A 54 0.56 -3.33 -1.93
N GLN A 55 0.93 -2.67 -0.82
CA GLN A 55 1.68 -1.41 -0.88
C GLN A 55 3.07 -1.58 -1.48
N PHE A 56 3.78 -2.68 -1.18
CA PHE A 56 5.06 -3.01 -1.82
C PHE A 56 4.87 -3.22 -3.32
N ALA A 57 3.94 -4.11 -3.70
CA ALA A 57 3.66 -4.43 -5.11
C ALA A 57 3.31 -3.19 -5.92
N LEU A 58 2.48 -2.29 -5.38
CA LEU A 58 2.12 -1.05 -6.05
C LEU A 58 3.27 -0.05 -6.10
N GLY A 59 4.08 0.05 -5.05
CA GLY A 59 5.31 0.87 -5.07
C GLY A 59 6.28 0.43 -6.16
N ILE A 60 6.43 -0.88 -6.34
CA ILE A 60 7.17 -1.50 -7.44
C ILE A 60 6.45 -1.33 -8.77
N ALA A 61 5.12 -1.34 -8.84
CA ALA A 61 4.38 -1.08 -10.08
C ALA A 61 4.57 0.36 -10.58
N TYR A 62 4.57 1.35 -9.68
CA TYR A 62 4.98 2.72 -10.02
C TYR A 62 6.41 2.74 -10.57
N TRP A 63 7.29 1.98 -9.91
CA TRP A 63 8.61 1.48 -10.33
C TRP A 63 8.75 1.12 -11.81
N LEU A 64 8.18 -0.05 -12.09
CA LEU A 64 8.51 -1.00 -13.12
C LEU A 64 7.67 -0.81 -14.38
N LEU A 65 6.39 -0.44 -14.23
CA LEU A 65 5.50 -0.33 -15.38
C LEU A 65 5.98 0.75 -16.35
N PRO A 66 5.82 0.53 -17.67
CA PRO A 66 6.20 1.53 -18.67
C PRO A 66 5.58 2.89 -18.36
N ARG A 67 6.34 3.97 -18.58
CA ARG A 67 5.92 5.33 -18.24
C ARG A 67 6.03 6.22 -19.47
N ARG A 68 4.93 6.88 -19.86
CA ARG A 68 4.97 8.01 -20.82
C ARG A 68 5.23 9.29 -20.04
N LYS A 69 6.41 9.86 -20.21
CA LYS A 69 6.77 11.14 -19.59
C LYS A 69 6.32 12.28 -20.51
N THR A 70 5.61 13.25 -19.96
CA THR A 70 5.27 14.52 -20.63
C THR A 70 5.69 15.68 -19.74
N PRO A 71 5.77 16.92 -20.24
CA PRO A 71 6.06 18.09 -19.39
C PRO A 71 5.11 18.20 -18.18
N GLU A 72 3.85 17.82 -18.34
CA GLU A 72 2.82 17.83 -17.28
C GLU A 72 2.91 16.62 -16.34
N ARG A 73 3.61 15.56 -16.74
CA ARG A 73 3.77 14.30 -16.00
C ARG A 73 5.19 13.77 -16.13
N PRO A 74 6.19 14.42 -15.48
CA PRO A 74 7.60 14.05 -15.64
C PRO A 74 7.91 12.63 -15.13
N LEU A 75 7.15 12.13 -14.15
CA LEU A 75 7.26 10.75 -13.66
C LEU A 75 6.32 9.76 -14.36
N GLY A 76 5.51 10.23 -15.33
CA GLY A 76 4.47 9.45 -16.01
C GLY A 76 3.23 9.15 -15.16
N TYR A 77 3.10 9.80 -14.00
CA TYR A 77 1.90 9.81 -13.15
C TYR A 77 1.77 11.18 -12.49
N LYS A 78 0.59 11.46 -11.92
CA LYS A 78 0.35 12.64 -11.09
C LYS A 78 0.82 12.36 -9.67
N GLU A 79 1.86 13.07 -9.23
CA GLU A 79 2.50 12.84 -7.93
C GLU A 79 1.56 13.11 -6.75
N LEU A 80 0.88 14.27 -6.75
CA LEU A 80 0.03 14.68 -5.63
C LEU A 80 -1.07 13.63 -5.30
N PRO A 81 -1.89 13.15 -6.26
CA PRO A 81 -2.84 12.08 -5.97
C PRO A 81 -2.17 10.79 -5.48
N ALA A 82 -0.98 10.44 -5.97
CA ALA A 82 -0.29 9.24 -5.55
C ALA A 82 0.21 9.33 -4.09
N PHE A 83 0.69 10.52 -3.69
CA PHE A 83 1.04 10.80 -2.29
C PHE A 83 -0.18 10.83 -1.38
N ILE A 84 -1.30 11.40 -1.84
CA ILE A 84 -2.57 11.37 -1.10
C ILE A 84 -3.03 9.92 -0.90
N ALA A 85 -3.01 9.09 -1.94
CA ALA A 85 -3.35 7.68 -1.84
C ALA A 85 -2.43 6.92 -0.87
N TRP A 86 -1.13 7.20 -0.89
CA TRP A 86 -0.20 6.69 0.12
C TRP A 86 -0.56 7.18 1.53
N GLY A 87 -0.94 8.44 1.73
CA GLY A 87 -1.43 8.89 3.04
C GLY A 87 -2.70 8.14 3.47
N MET A 88 -3.69 8.02 2.58
CA MET A 88 -4.97 7.38 2.84
C MET A 88 -4.82 5.90 3.24
N ILE A 89 -4.02 5.12 2.51
CA ILE A 89 -3.83 3.69 2.81
C ILE A 89 -3.19 3.51 4.19
N ASN A 90 -2.14 4.28 4.52
CA ASN A 90 -1.43 4.15 5.79
C ASN A 90 -2.33 4.61 6.95
N THR A 91 -3.04 5.73 6.80
CA THR A 91 -4.00 6.20 7.81
C THR A 91 -5.12 5.19 8.05
N GLY A 92 -5.70 4.63 6.97
CA GLY A 92 -6.74 3.60 7.10
C GLY A 92 -6.24 2.36 7.83
N ILE A 93 -5.05 1.86 7.50
CA ILE A 93 -4.44 0.71 8.20
C ILE A 93 -4.21 1.04 9.68
N LEU A 94 -3.58 2.18 9.99
CA LEU A 94 -3.28 2.55 11.38
C LEU A 94 -4.55 2.71 12.23
N MET A 95 -5.59 3.34 11.68
CA MET A 95 -6.89 3.43 12.34
C MET A 95 -7.43 2.03 12.68
N ARG A 96 -7.40 1.09 11.73
CA ARG A 96 -7.90 -0.27 11.95
C ARG A 96 -7.08 -1.02 12.99
N VAL A 97 -5.75 -0.96 12.88
CA VAL A 97 -4.82 -1.68 13.78
C VAL A 97 -4.96 -1.22 15.23
N VAL A 98 -5.33 0.04 15.47
CA VAL A 98 -5.57 0.55 16.82
C VAL A 98 -7.02 0.27 17.27
N ILE A 99 -8.01 0.62 16.45
CA ILE A 99 -9.41 0.65 16.87
C ILE A 99 -10.01 -0.75 16.96
N GLU A 100 -9.73 -1.63 16.00
CA GLU A 100 -10.39 -2.94 15.91
C GLU A 100 -10.02 -3.86 17.09
N PRO A 101 -8.73 -4.05 17.46
CA PRO A 101 -8.39 -4.88 18.62
C PRO A 101 -8.91 -4.30 19.93
N LEU A 102 -8.84 -2.98 20.12
CA LEU A 102 -9.33 -2.32 21.33
C LEU A 102 -10.84 -2.40 21.48
N TYR A 103 -11.59 -2.41 20.38
CA TYR A 103 -13.02 -2.69 20.39
C TYR A 103 -13.30 -4.15 20.77
N LEU A 104 -12.60 -5.10 20.14
CA LEU A 104 -12.79 -6.53 20.38
C LEU A 104 -12.40 -6.97 21.80
N LEU A 105 -11.45 -6.28 22.43
CA LEU A 105 -11.06 -6.47 23.84
C LEU A 105 -12.00 -5.74 24.82
N GLY A 106 -12.99 -5.00 24.33
CA GLY A 106 -13.98 -4.30 25.14
C GLY A 106 -13.52 -2.95 25.70
N THR A 107 -12.33 -2.46 25.33
CA THR A 107 -11.80 -1.14 25.75
C THR A 107 -12.56 0.00 25.09
N PHE A 108 -12.84 -0.11 23.78
CA PHE A 108 -13.65 0.85 23.04
C PHE A 108 -15.07 0.33 22.86
N LYS A 109 -16.06 1.21 23.00
CA LYS A 109 -17.49 0.88 22.90
C LYS A 109 -18.26 2.01 22.21
N GLY A 110 -19.37 1.67 21.54
CA GLY A 110 -20.30 2.62 20.94
C GLY A 110 -20.17 2.77 19.43
N THR A 111 -21.13 3.48 18.83
CA THR A 111 -21.30 3.62 17.37
C THR A 111 -20.12 4.32 16.68
N TRP A 112 -19.38 5.16 17.40
CA TRP A 112 -18.21 5.86 16.84
C TRP A 112 -17.12 4.89 16.36
N VAL A 113 -17.01 3.70 16.96
CA VAL A 113 -16.05 2.67 16.54
C VAL A 113 -16.39 2.19 15.13
N ALA A 114 -17.68 1.91 14.88
CA ALA A 114 -18.16 1.49 13.56
C ALA A 114 -17.94 2.59 12.52
N VAL A 115 -18.20 3.86 12.87
CA VAL A 115 -17.93 5.01 12.01
C VAL A 115 -16.44 5.12 11.69
N ALA A 116 -15.56 4.99 12.69
CA ALA A 116 -14.12 5.09 12.50
C ALA A 116 -13.56 3.94 11.64
N LEU A 117 -14.05 2.71 11.83
CA LEU A 117 -13.70 1.58 10.96
C LEU A 117 -14.27 1.74 9.55
N GLY A 118 -15.45 2.35 9.41
CA GLY A 118 -16.03 2.73 8.12
C GLY A 118 -15.17 3.75 7.37
N ILE A 119 -14.73 4.82 8.05
CA ILE A 119 -13.78 5.81 7.52
C ILE A 119 -12.46 5.14 7.11
N SER A 120 -11.94 4.25 7.96
CA SER A 120 -10.74 3.46 7.63
C SER A 120 -10.93 2.69 6.31
N GLY A 121 -12.06 2.00 6.13
CA GLY A 121 -12.38 1.32 4.86
C GLY A 121 -12.45 2.27 3.67
N LEU A 122 -13.13 3.40 3.81
CA LEU A 122 -13.27 4.40 2.74
C LEU A 122 -11.92 5.00 2.32
N LEU A 123 -11.01 5.24 3.26
CA LEU A 123 -9.65 5.69 2.96
C LEU A 123 -8.89 4.65 2.13
N GLN A 124 -8.99 3.37 2.49
CA GLN A 124 -8.33 2.29 1.74
C GLN A 124 -8.92 2.14 0.33
N VAL A 125 -10.24 2.23 0.18
CA VAL A 125 -10.91 2.22 -1.13
C VAL A 125 -10.48 3.42 -1.98
N GLY A 126 -10.46 4.63 -1.41
CA GLY A 126 -10.03 5.83 -2.14
C GLY A 126 -8.57 5.75 -2.61
N ALA A 127 -7.69 5.18 -1.78
CA ALA A 127 -6.30 4.90 -2.17
C ALA A 127 -6.24 3.92 -3.36
N ALA A 128 -6.97 2.81 -3.27
CA ALA A 128 -7.03 1.80 -4.32
C ALA A 128 -7.56 2.37 -5.64
N LEU A 129 -8.67 3.11 -5.60
CA LEU A 129 -9.24 3.77 -6.78
C LEU A 129 -8.26 4.74 -7.44
N THR A 130 -7.54 5.52 -6.62
CA THR A 130 -6.50 6.42 -7.11
C THR A 130 -5.41 5.64 -7.83
N TRP A 131 -4.89 4.56 -7.23
CA TRP A 131 -3.85 3.76 -7.86
C TRP A 131 -4.30 3.05 -9.14
N VAL A 132 -5.51 2.50 -9.16
CA VAL A 132 -6.12 1.93 -10.37
C VAL A 132 -6.16 3.00 -11.46
N SER A 133 -6.69 4.19 -11.16
CA SER A 133 -6.77 5.28 -12.15
C SER A 133 -5.41 5.68 -12.75
N GLN A 134 -4.33 5.61 -11.97
CA GLN A 134 -2.99 6.04 -12.40
C GLN A 134 -2.20 4.93 -13.10
N LEU A 135 -2.43 3.67 -12.75
CA LEU A 135 -1.68 2.52 -13.25
C LEU A 135 -2.38 1.79 -14.40
N TRP A 136 -3.73 1.85 -14.50
CA TRP A 136 -4.51 1.09 -15.49
C TRP A 136 -4.02 1.29 -16.93
N GLY A 137 -3.85 2.54 -17.35
CA GLY A 137 -3.39 2.87 -18.69
C GLY A 137 -1.96 2.40 -19.01
N ARG A 138 -1.17 2.04 -18.00
CA ARG A 138 0.23 1.63 -18.19
C ARG A 138 0.38 0.21 -18.69
N PHE A 139 -0.59 -0.65 -18.43
CA PHE A 139 -0.59 -2.03 -18.93
C PHE A 139 -0.75 -2.11 -20.45
N PHE A 140 -1.35 -1.08 -21.07
CA PHE A 140 -1.59 -1.03 -22.51
C PHE A 140 -0.53 -0.24 -23.29
N LEU A 141 0.52 0.23 -22.62
CA LEU A 141 1.61 0.95 -23.26
C LEU A 141 2.44 -0.02 -24.11
N ARG A 142 2.20 -0.02 -25.42
CA ARG A 142 3.04 -0.71 -26.40
C ARG A 142 4.30 0.11 -26.66
N TYR A 143 5.47 -0.52 -26.58
CA TYR A 143 6.72 0.05 -27.08
C TYR A 143 6.66 0.04 -28.62
N THR A 144 6.28 1.16 -29.23
CA THR A 144 6.41 1.29 -30.69
C THR A 144 7.89 1.41 -31.03
N ALA A 145 8.40 0.48 -31.82
CA ALA A 145 9.81 0.37 -32.19
C ALA A 145 10.36 1.55 -33.03
N SER A 146 9.54 2.55 -33.36
CA SER A 146 9.90 3.65 -34.28
C SER A 146 10.79 4.74 -33.67
N THR A 147 11.28 4.57 -32.44
CA THR A 147 12.18 5.52 -31.77
C THR A 147 13.58 4.95 -31.51
N ARG A 148 13.92 3.78 -32.08
CA ARG A 148 15.32 3.32 -32.08
C ARG A 148 16.17 4.39 -32.78
N PRO A 149 17.21 4.93 -32.12
CA PRO A 149 18.21 5.74 -32.81
C PRO A 149 18.75 4.91 -33.98
N ALA A 150 18.84 5.51 -35.16
CA ALA A 150 19.49 4.86 -36.29
C ALA A 150 20.89 4.41 -35.85
N PRO A 151 21.34 3.20 -36.23
CA PRO A 151 22.68 2.75 -35.92
C PRO A 151 23.68 3.80 -36.41
N LYS A 152 24.62 4.20 -35.56
CA LYS A 152 25.69 5.12 -35.95
C LYS A 152 26.44 4.48 -37.12
N THR A 153 26.49 5.17 -38.25
CA THR A 153 27.36 4.75 -39.36
C THR A 153 28.81 4.75 -38.87
N PRO A 154 29.62 3.71 -39.19
CA PRO A 154 31.03 3.73 -38.86
C PRO A 154 31.67 4.97 -39.49
N GLU A 155 32.40 5.76 -38.71
CA GLU A 155 33.24 6.83 -39.25
C GLU A 155 34.31 6.17 -40.16
N SER A 156 34.32 6.59 -41.43
CA SER A 156 35.24 6.12 -42.48
C SER A 156 36.57 6.85 -42.44
#